data_AF-D2II34-F1
#
_entry.id   AF-D2II34-F1
#
_cell.length_a   1.000
_cell.length_b   1.000
_cell.length_c   1.000
_cell.angle_alpha   90.00
_cell.angle_beta   90.00
_cell.angle_gamma   90.00
#
_symmetry.space_group_name_H-M   'P 1'
#
loop_
_entity.id
_entity.type
_entity.pdbx_description
1 polymer ?
#
loop_
_entity_poly.entity_id
_entity_poly.type
_entity_poly.pdbx_seq_one_letter_code
_entity_poly.pdbx_strand_id
1 'polypeptide(L)' 'TSDTMTAFSSVTHICRDVNYGWLIRYLHANGASMFFICLFLHVGRGMYYGSYTFMETWNIG' A
#
# COMPACT_ATOMS: atom_id res chain seq x y z
N THR A 1 -11.76 14.88 -4.74
CA THR A 1 -13.19 14.60 -4.52
C THR A 1 -13.52 13.27 -5.17
N SER A 2 -14.51 12.52 -4.67
CA SER A 2 -14.89 11.21 -5.20
C SER A 2 -15.89 11.29 -6.37
N ASP A 3 -16.30 12.51 -6.74
CA ASP A 3 -17.16 12.75 -7.91
C ASP A 3 -16.44 12.37 -9.23
N THR A 4 -17.12 11.60 -10.08
CA THR A 4 -16.50 11.00 -11.28
C THR A 4 -16.09 12.03 -12.33
N MET A 5 -16.81 13.15 -12.42
CA MET A 5 -16.51 14.22 -13.37
C MET A 5 -15.23 14.99 -13.00
N THR A 6 -14.85 14.96 -11.71
CA THR A 6 -13.76 15.77 -11.16
C THR A 6 -12.65 14.94 -10.49
N ALA A 7 -12.80 13.61 -10.45
CA ALA A 7 -11.83 12.72 -9.80
C ALA A 7 -10.42 12.85 -10.41
N PHE A 8 -10.30 12.74 -11.73
CA PHE A 8 -9.00 12.80 -12.41
C PHE A 8 -8.33 14.17 -12.24
N SER A 9 -9.07 15.26 -12.44
CA SER A 9 -8.56 16.62 -12.28
C SER A 9 -8.15 16.91 -10.84
N SER A 10 -8.83 16.30 -9.86
CA SER A 10 -8.44 16.43 -8.46
C SER A 10 -7.10 15.76 -8.13
N VAL A 11 -6.77 14.61 -8.75
CA VAL A 11 -5.44 13.98 -8.60
C VAL A 11 -4.36 14.83 -9.24
N THR A 12 -4.62 15.44 -10.40
CA THR A 12 -3.65 16.34 -11.04
C THR A 12 -3.42 17.61 -10.22
N HIS A 13 -4.48 18.18 -9.64
CA HIS A 13 -4.37 19.34 -8.74
C HIS A 13 -3.52 19.01 -7.51
N ILE A 14 -3.71 17.83 -6.90
CA ILE A 14 -2.85 17.37 -5.79
C ILE A 14 -1.37 17.29 -6.21
N CYS A 15 -1.07 16.82 -7.41
CA CYS A 15 0.33 16.71 -7.85
C CYS A 15 1.00 18.06 -8.11
N ARG A 16 0.26 19.03 -8.63
CA ARG A 16 0.82 20.25 -9.22
C ARG A 16 0.68 21.47 -8.33
N ASP A 17 -0.44 21.57 -7.62
CA ASP A 17 -0.87 22.81 -6.98
C ASP A 17 -0.91 22.70 -5.45
N VAL A 18 -0.86 21.47 -4.91
CA VAL A 18 -0.73 21.23 -3.45
C VAL A 18 0.74 21.12 -3.06
N ASN A 19 1.14 21.85 -2.01
CA ASN A 19 2.48 21.80 -1.44
C ASN A 19 2.91 20.36 -1.12
N TYR A 20 4.00 19.90 -1.73
CA TYR A 20 4.51 18.52 -1.63
C TYR A 20 3.51 17.42 -2.00
N GLY A 21 2.41 17.75 -2.68
CA GLY A 21 1.37 16.76 -3.01
C GLY A 21 1.86 15.69 -4.00
N TRP A 22 2.82 16.01 -4.87
CA TRP A 22 3.50 15.01 -5.71
C TRP A 22 4.26 13.97 -4.88
N LEU A 23 4.96 14.40 -3.83
CA LEU A 23 5.71 13.51 -2.95
C LEU A 23 4.77 12.56 -2.22
N ILE A 24 3.68 13.10 -1.64
CA ILE A 24 2.68 12.30 -0.93
C ILE A 24 2.02 11.28 -1.87
N ARG A 25 1.65 11.68 -3.10
CA ARG A 25 1.06 10.77 -4.09
C ARG A 25 2.02 9.62 -4.44
N TYR A 26 3.27 9.92 -4.78
CA TYR A 26 4.20 8.87 -5.16
C TYR A 26 4.63 8.01 -3.97
N LEU A 27 4.73 8.58 -2.76
CA LEU A 27 4.93 7.81 -1.55
C LEU A 27 3.79 6.83 -1.32
N HIS A 28 2.54 7.26 -1.45
CA HIS A 28 1.37 6.38 -1.29
C HIS A 28 1.35 5.27 -2.36
N ALA A 29 1.58 5.62 -3.63
CA ALA A 29 1.58 4.66 -4.73
C ALA A 29 2.71 3.61 -4.60
N ASN A 30 3.96 4.06 -4.38
CA ASN A 30 5.09 3.14 -4.21
C ASN A 30 5.04 2.40 -2.87
N GLY A 31 4.52 3.04 -1.83
CA GLY A 31 4.29 2.43 -0.52
C GLY A 31 3.34 1.24 -0.59
N ALA A 32 2.30 1.30 -1.44
CA ALA A 32 1.44 0.15 -1.70
C ALA A 32 2.21 -1.04 -2.28
N SER A 33 3.10 -0.82 -3.26
CA SER A 33 3.95 -1.89 -3.81
C SER A 33 4.92 -2.45 -2.76
N MET A 34 5.56 -1.58 -1.97
CA MET A 34 6.44 -2.00 -0.87
C MET A 34 5.68 -2.84 0.17
N PHE A 35 4.44 -2.47 0.48
CA PHE A 35 3.59 -3.22 1.40
C PHE A 35 3.38 -4.67 0.92
N PHE A 36 3.07 -4.87 -0.36
CA PHE A 36 2.94 -6.22 -0.93
C PHE A 36 4.26 -6.99 -0.96
N ILE A 37 5.39 -6.33 -1.25
CA ILE A 37 6.71 -6.96 -1.14
C ILE A 37 6.93 -7.48 0.29
N CYS A 38 6.67 -6.65 1.29
CA CYS A 38 6.79 -7.05 2.70
C CYS A 38 5.84 -8.19 3.05
N LEU A 39 4.58 -8.16 2.58
CA LEU A 39 3.62 -9.24 2.81
C LEU A 39 4.10 -10.57 2.23
N PHE A 40 4.54 -10.61 0.97
CA PHE A 40 5.01 -11.85 0.37
C PHE A 40 6.27 -12.39 1.05
N LEU A 41 7.20 -11.51 1.42
CA LEU A 41 8.38 -11.91 2.20
C LEU A 41 7.99 -12.41 3.59
N HIS A 42 7.00 -11.79 4.24
CA HIS A 42 6.50 -12.19 5.56
C HIS A 42 5.87 -13.58 5.52
N VAL A 43 4.97 -13.84 4.57
CA VAL A 43 4.33 -15.15 4.36
C VAL A 43 5.38 -16.20 3.98
N GLY A 44 6.30 -15.87 3.06
CA GLY A 44 7.39 -16.74 2.64
C GLY A 44 8.29 -17.15 3.80
N ARG A 45 8.71 -16.19 4.64
CA ARG A 45 9.43 -16.47 5.89
C ARG A 45 8.60 -17.37 6.81
N GLY A 46 7.31 -17.08 6.98
CA GLY A 46 6.41 -17.83 7.84
C GLY A 46 6.30 -19.30 7.43
N MET A 47 6.27 -19.58 6.13
CA MET A 47 6.34 -20.95 5.61
C MET A 47 7.71 -21.58 5.81
N TYR A 48 8.79 -20.87 5.48
CA TYR A 48 10.15 -21.39 5.56
C TYR A 48 10.56 -21.82 6.99
N TYR A 49 10.13 -21.07 8.01
CA TYR A 49 10.41 -21.37 9.42
C TYR A 49 9.28 -22.12 10.14
N GLY A 50 8.24 -22.57 9.44
CA GLY A 50 7.12 -23.29 10.08
C GLY A 50 6.29 -22.46 11.06
N SER A 51 6.29 -21.13 10.93
CA SER A 51 5.54 -20.22 11.81
C SER A 51 4.02 -20.37 11.65
N TYR A 52 3.54 -21.03 10.59
CA TYR A 52 2.12 -21.37 10.40
C TYR A 52 1.56 -22.33 11.47
N THR A 53 2.42 -22.93 12.30
CA THR A 53 2.00 -23.74 13.46
C THR A 53 1.34 -22.91 14.56
N PHE A 54 1.60 -21.60 14.62
CA PHE A 54 0.89 -20.65 15.48
C PHE A 54 -0.47 -20.29 14.85
N MET A 55 -1.42 -21.24 14.93
CA MET A 55 -2.66 -21.22 14.15
C MET A 55 -3.51 -19.96 14.33
N GLU A 56 -3.64 -19.44 15.55
CA GLU A 56 -4.41 -18.20 15.77
C GLU A 56 -3.79 -17.02 15.02
N THR A 57 -2.47 -16.83 15.12
CA THR A 57 -1.76 -15.76 14.44
C THR A 57 -1.76 -15.96 12.92
N TRP A 58 -1.58 -17.19 12.45
CA TRP A 58 -1.53 -17.52 11.02
C TRP A 58 -2.88 -17.37 10.32
N ASN A 59 -4.00 -17.66 10.99
CA ASN A 59 -5.33 -17.50 10.38
C ASN A 59 -5.79 -16.03 10.32
N ILE A 60 -5.26 -15.16 11.18
CA ILE A 60 -5.57 -13.72 11.20
C ILE A 60 -4.71 -12.95 10.19
N GLY A 61 -3.43 -13.31 10.08
CA GLY A 61 -2.44 -12.65 9.21
C GLY A 61 -2.61 -13.00 7.74
#